data_AF-A0A2V8K788-F1
#
_entry.id   AF-A0A2V8K788-F1
#
_cell.length_a   1.000
_cell.length_b   1.000
_cell.length_c   1.000
_cell.angle_alpha   90.00
_cell.angle_beta   90.00
_cell.angle_gamma   90.00
#
_symmetry.space_group_name_H-M   'P 1'
#
loop_
_entity.id
_entity.type
_entity.pdbx_description
1 polymer ?
#
loop_
_entity_poly.entity_id
_entity_poly.type
_entity_poly.pdbx_seq_one_letter_code
_entity_poly.pdbx_strand_id
1 'polypeptide(L)' 'NQQFLYVGGGNEIFILDRKTLEIIGSTKPAGILGAGHHITVDSKGNLYIMQTTAGLQKLTFKGMAPAKTE' A
#
# COMPACT_ATOMS: atom_id res chain seq x y z
N ASN A 1 -0.57 5.34 -16.21
CA ASN A 1 -1.28 6.11 -15.17
C ASN A 1 -1.46 5.25 -13.94
N GLN A 2 -1.07 5.76 -12.78
CA GLN A 2 -1.29 5.11 -11.49
C GLN A 2 -2.79 5.14 -11.16
N GLN A 3 -3.38 3.98 -10.87
CA GLN A 3 -4.83 3.82 -10.63
C GLN A 3 -5.21 3.97 -9.16
N PHE A 4 -4.31 3.58 -8.25
CA PHE A 4 -4.58 3.54 -6.81
C PHE A 4 -3.73 4.55 -6.04
N LEU A 5 -4.28 5.04 -4.94
CA LEU A 5 -3.53 5.76 -3.91
C LEU A 5 -3.24 4.79 -2.75
N TYR A 6 -2.03 4.87 -2.19
CA TYR A 6 -1.63 4.09 -1.03
C TYR A 6 -1.41 5.03 0.15
N VAL A 7 -2.15 4.82 1.24
CA VAL A 7 -2.16 5.74 2.38
C VAL A 7 -1.80 4.97 3.65
N GLY A 8 -0.82 5.47 4.40
CA GLY A 8 -0.45 4.88 5.69
C GLY A 8 -1.50 5.19 6.75
N GLY A 9 -1.92 4.17 7.50
CA GLY A 9 -2.88 4.29 8.59
C GLY A 9 -2.54 3.36 9.74
N GLY A 10 -1.78 3.85 10.73
CA GLY A 10 -1.34 3.04 11.86
C GLY A 10 -0.43 1.89 11.40
N ASN A 11 -0.88 0.64 11.55
CA ASN A 11 -0.14 -0.54 11.09
C ASN A 11 -0.70 -1.13 9.78
N GLU A 12 -1.50 -0.37 9.05
CA GLU A 12 -2.05 -0.75 7.75
C GLU A 12 -1.66 0.24 6.66
N ILE A 13 -1.70 -0.24 5.43
CA ILE A 13 -1.69 0.57 4.22
C ILE A 13 -3.07 0.43 3.57
N PHE A 14 -3.81 1.52 3.50
CA PHE A 14 -5.07 1.60 2.78
C PHE A 14 -4.83 1.78 1.29
N ILE A 15 -5.62 1.08 0.48
CA ILE A 15 -5.62 1.15 -0.97
C ILE A 15 -6.91 1.85 -1.36
N LEU A 16 -6.77 3.01 -2.00
CA LEU A 16 -7.90 3.84 -2.41
C LEU A 16 -8.01 3.89 -3.93
N ASP A 17 -9.22 3.94 -4.45
CA ASP A 17 -9.43 4.43 -5.81
C ASP A 17 -8.95 5.89 -5.89
N ARG A 18 -8.06 6.18 -6.84
CA ARG A 18 -7.40 7.49 -6.90
C ARG A 18 -8.37 8.62 -7.28
N LYS A 19 -9.48 8.32 -7.95
CA LYS A 19 -10.44 9.34 -8.42
C LYS A 19 -11.49 9.62 -7.36
N THR A 20 -12.04 8.59 -6.73
CA THR A 20 -13.15 8.72 -5.78
C THR A 20 -12.67 8.89 -4.33
N LEU A 21 -11.41 8.51 -4.05
CA LEU A 21 -10.84 8.41 -2.70
C LEU A 21 -11.54 7.38 -1.79
N GLU A 22 -12.35 6.49 -2.36
CA GLU A 22 -12.94 5.39 -1.62
C GLU A 22 -11.88 4.34 -1.26
N ILE A 23 -11.94 3.83 -0.03
CA ILE A 23 -11.09 2.72 0.40
C ILE A 23 -11.63 1.44 -0.24
N ILE A 24 -10.83 0.84 -1.12
CA ILE A 24 -11.18 -0.39 -1.85
C ILE A 24 -10.42 -1.62 -1.30
N GLY A 25 -9.55 -1.42 -0.32
CA GLY A 25 -8.87 -2.48 0.40
C GLY A 25 -7.83 -1.96 1.39
N SER A 26 -7.25 -2.88 2.16
CA SER A 26 -6.10 -2.61 3.01
C SER A 26 -5.12 -3.78 2.97
N THR A 27 -3.89 -3.52 3.37
CA THR A 27 -2.92 -4.56 3.66
C THR A 27 -2.13 -4.21 4.91
N LYS A 28 -1.78 -5.23 5.70
CA LYS A 28 -0.91 -5.12 6.87
C LYS A 28 0.41 -5.83 6.57
N PRO A 29 1.46 -5.09 6.15
CA PRO A 29 2.76 -5.68 5.86
C PRO A 29 3.35 -6.37 7.10
N ALA A 30 3.97 -7.52 6.90
CA ALA A 30 4.65 -8.22 7.98
C ALA A 30 5.77 -7.34 8.57
N GLY A 31 5.78 -7.19 9.89
CA GLY A 31 6.78 -6.40 10.60
C GLY A 31 6.64 -4.88 10.43
N ILE A 32 5.51 -4.36 9.94
CA ILE A 32 5.22 -2.93 10.02
C ILE A 32 5.07 -2.52 11.50
N LEU A 33 5.79 -1.48 11.91
CA LEU A 33 5.88 -1.00 13.29
C LEU A 33 5.20 0.36 13.48
N GLY A 34 4.88 1.07 12.40
CA GLY A 34 4.18 2.34 12.45
C GLY A 34 3.63 2.74 11.10
N ALA A 35 3.01 3.92 11.04
CA ALA A 35 2.42 4.41 9.81
C ALA A 35 3.50 4.57 8.73
N GLY A 36 3.17 4.19 7.50
CA GLY A 36 3.98 4.53 6.33
C GLY A 36 3.98 6.05 6.13
N HIS A 37 4.96 6.74 6.71
CA HIS A 37 5.08 8.20 6.68
C HIS A 37 5.32 8.71 5.25
N HIS A 38 6.03 7.91 4.44
CA HIS A 38 6.16 8.14 3.02
C HIS A 38 5.97 6.82 2.29
N ILE A 39 5.14 6.83 1.25
CA ILE A 39 4.84 5.67 0.42
C ILE A 39 4.99 6.06 -1.05
N THR A 40 5.71 5.25 -1.82
CA THR A 40 5.85 5.43 -3.27
C THR A 40 5.74 4.10 -4.01
N VAL A 41 5.43 4.17 -5.31
CA VAL A 41 5.24 3.02 -6.19
C VAL A 41 6.15 3.18 -7.40
N ASP A 42 6.89 2.12 -7.76
CA ASP A 42 7.67 2.13 -9.01
C ASP A 42 6.82 1.72 -10.24
N SER A 43 7.38 1.84 -11.43
CA SER A 43 6.68 1.48 -12.67
C SER A 43 6.34 -0.01 -12.82
N LYS A 44 6.90 -0.87 -11.95
CA LYS A 44 6.59 -2.31 -11.88
C LYS A 44 5.52 -2.62 -10.84
N GLY A 45 5.02 -1.59 -10.12
CA GLY A 45 4.00 -1.72 -9.09
C GLY A 45 4.55 -2.06 -7.70
N ASN A 46 5.86 -2.11 -7.49
CA ASN A 46 6.40 -2.38 -6.16
C ASN A 46 6.15 -1.18 -5.23
N LEU A 47 5.75 -1.47 -3.99
CA LEU A 47 5.50 -0.46 -2.98
C LEU A 47 6.73 -0.29 -2.08
N TYR A 48 7.11 0.96 -1.82
CA TYR A 48 8.18 1.32 -0.90
C TYR A 48 7.56 2.12 0.25
N ILE A 49 7.77 1.66 1.48
CA ILE A 49 7.16 2.20 2.69
C ILE A 49 8.29 2.65 3.61
N MET A 50 8.38 3.95 3.88
CA MET A 50 9.29 4.50 4.87
C MET A 50 8.53 4.78 6.15
N GLN A 51 8.99 4.19 7.25
CA GLN A 51 8.41 4.33 8.57
C GLN A 51 9.29 5.23 9.42
N THR A 52 8.68 6.15 10.17
CA THR A 52 9.40 6.97 11.15
C THR A 52 10.10 6.04 12.15
N THR A 53 11.42 6.20 12.30
CA THR A 53 12.27 5.41 13.24
C THR A 53 12.30 3.89 13.02
N ALA A 54 11.67 3.34 11.97
CA ALA A 54 11.56 1.89 11.74
C ALA A 54 12.05 1.46 10.35
N GLY A 55 12.74 2.36 9.63
CA GLY A 55 13.42 2.04 8.37
C GLY A 55 12.49 1.95 7.15
N LEU A 56 12.95 1.20 6.16
CA LEU A 56 12.31 1.05 4.84
C LEU A 56 11.84 -0.40 4.63
N GLN A 57 10.64 -0.57 4.09
CA GLN A 57 10.14 -1.85 3.61
C GLN A 57 9.81 -1.76 2.12
N LYS A 58 10.05 -2.87 1.40
CA LYS A 58 9.63 -3.05 0.00
C LYS A 58 8.63 -4.19 -0.08
N LEU A 59 7.47 -3.93 -0.69
CA LEU A 59 6.52 -4.96 -1.08
C LEU A 59 6.62 -5.19 -2.58
N THR A 60 6.92 -6.43 -2.93
CA THR A 60 7.05 -6.83 -4.34
C THR A 60 5.68 -7.13 -4.90
N PHE A 61 5.33 -6.49 -6.02
CA PHE A 61 4.09 -6.76 -6.72
C PHE A 61 4.15 -8.13 -7.40
N LYS A 62 3.13 -8.96 -7.17
CA LYS A 62 3.04 -10.34 -7.69
C LYS A 62 1.90 -10.54 -8.69
N GLY A 63 1.27 -9.46 -9.15
CA GLY A 63 0.08 -9.50 -10.00
C GLY A 63 -1.22 -9.28 -9.22
N MET A 64 -2.31 -9.09 -9.97
CA MET A 64 -3.66 -8.98 -9.42
C MET A 64 -4.33 -10.36 -9.46
N ALA A 65 -5.03 -10.72 -8.38
CA ALA A 65 -5.93 -11.86 -8.38
C ALA A 65 -7.35 -11.40 -8.73
N PRO A 66 -8.19 -12.27 -9.32
CA PRO A 66 -9.61 -11.98 -9.48
C PRO A 66 -10.24 -11.70 -8.11
N ALA A 67 -11.20 -10.78 -8.09
CA ALA A 67 -11.97 -10.52 -6.88
C ALA A 67 -12.66 -11.82 -6.46
N LYS A 68 -12.62 -12.13 -5.16
CA LYS A 68 -13.42 -13.22 -4.60
C LYS A 68 -14.88 -12.79 -4.70
N THR A 69 -15.64 -13.40 -5.60
CA THR A 69 -17.10 -13.36 -5.56
C THR A 69 -17.55 -14.24 -4.40
N GLU A 70 -18.27 -13.65 -3.45
CA GLU A 70 -19.03 -14.35 -2.41
C GLU A 70 -20.33 -14.94 -2.98
#